data_AF-A0AAV1QQA0-F1
#
_entry.id   AF-A0AAV1QQA0-F1
#
_cell.length_a   1.000
_cell.length_b   1.000
_cell.length_c   1.000
_cell.angle_alpha   90.00
_cell.angle_beta   90.00
_cell.angle_gamma   90.00
#
_symmetry.space_group_name_H-M   'P 1'
#
loop_
_entity.id
_entity.type
_entity.pdbx_description
1 polymer ?
#
loop_
_entity_poly.entity_id
_entity_poly.type
_entity_poly.pdbx_seq_one_letter_code
_entity_poly.pdbx_strand_id
1 'polypeptide(L)'
;AVRKPFVTILQKTDEGKLLQCEVQGAFYEPVVEWKDSDGNILPSKKTKDSKTDRHYDINLQTTVTKTDNYSCVATQKEISHQIYATIYVE
;
A
#
# COMPACT_ATOMS: atom_id res chain seq x y z
N ALA A 1 -4.34 2.16 16.44
CA ALA A 1 -3.42 2.52 15.33
C ALA A 1 -3.32 1.35 14.37
N VAL A 2 -3.07 1.63 13.08
CA VAL A 2 -2.91 0.62 12.02
C VAL A 2 -1.58 -0.10 12.16
N ARG A 3 -1.57 -1.39 11.80
CA ARG A 3 -0.37 -2.25 11.83
C ARG A 3 0.46 -2.07 10.56
N LYS A 4 1.69 -2.61 10.58
CA LYS A 4 2.58 -2.59 9.42
C LYS A 4 1.87 -3.24 8.21
N PRO A 5 1.83 -2.59 7.04
CA PRO A 5 1.23 -3.17 5.85
C PRO A 5 1.96 -4.44 5.42
N PHE A 6 1.25 -5.35 4.77
CA PHE A 6 1.85 -6.49 4.08
C PHE A 6 2.00 -6.15 2.59
N VAL A 7 3.19 -6.37 2.04
CA VAL A 7 3.51 -6.04 0.63
C VAL A 7 3.96 -7.29 -0.11
N THR A 8 3.51 -7.46 -1.35
CA THR A 8 3.85 -8.60 -2.19
C THR A 8 3.87 -8.24 -3.68
N ILE A 9 4.60 -9.02 -4.46
CA ILE A 9 4.52 -9.01 -5.93
C ILE A 9 3.52 -10.09 -6.33
N LEU A 10 2.37 -9.71 -6.90
CA LEU A 10 1.33 -10.65 -7.30
C LEU A 10 1.65 -11.37 -8.60
N GLN A 11 2.12 -10.63 -9.60
CA GLN A 11 2.38 -11.16 -10.93
C GLN A 11 3.45 -10.34 -11.65
N LYS A 12 4.20 -11.01 -12.52
CA LYS A 12 5.04 -10.39 -13.53
C LYS A 12 4.29 -10.48 -14.86
N THR A 13 4.04 -9.34 -15.50
CA THR A 13 3.44 -9.23 -16.82
C THR A 13 4.44 -8.60 -17.78
N ASP A 14 4.16 -8.64 -19.08
CA ASP A 14 4.95 -7.92 -20.08
C ASP A 14 4.93 -6.39 -19.85
N GLU A 15 3.92 -5.90 -19.14
CA GLU A 15 3.72 -4.48 -18.80
C GLU A 15 4.39 -4.08 -17.48
N GLY A 16 5.02 -5.00 -16.76
CA GLY A 16 5.72 -4.75 -15.50
C GLY A 16 5.35 -5.73 -14.38
N LYS A 17 5.48 -5.29 -13.13
CA LYS A 17 5.18 -6.09 -11.95
C LYS A 17 4.02 -5.47 -11.19
N LEU A 18 3.01 -6.28 -10.93
CA LEU A 18 1.87 -5.86 -10.12
C LEU A 18 2.21 -6.05 -8.64
N LEU A 19 2.27 -4.96 -7.89
CA LEU A 19 2.44 -4.97 -6.45
C LEU A 19 1.09 -4.92 -5.77
N GLN A 20 0.97 -5.57 -4.61
CA GLN A 20 -0.16 -5.43 -3.71
C GLN A 20 0.31 -5.03 -2.31
N CYS A 21 -0.38 -4.04 -1.75
CA CYS A 21 -0.28 -3.65 -0.37
C CYS A 21 -1.59 -3.99 0.34
N GLU A 22 -1.49 -4.65 1.48
CA GLU A 22 -2.62 -5.03 2.34
C GLU A 22 -2.48 -4.33 3.68
N VAL A 23 -3.49 -3.52 4.00
CA VAL A 23 -3.63 -2.80 5.26
C VAL A 23 -4.85 -3.35 5.95
N GLN A 24 -4.68 -3.94 7.14
CA GLN A 24 -5.77 -4.58 7.86
C GLN A 24 -5.93 -3.98 9.26
N GLY A 25 -7.18 -3.92 9.73
CA GLY A 25 -7.47 -3.57 11.11
C GLY A 25 -7.19 -2.10 11.46
N ALA A 26 -7.25 -1.18 10.49
CA ALA A 26 -7.05 0.24 10.75
C ALA A 26 -8.26 0.83 11.52
N PHE A 27 -8.03 1.38 12.71
CA PHE A 27 -9.11 1.92 13.57
C PHE A 27 -9.86 3.14 12.99
N TYR A 28 -9.13 4.10 12.39
CA TYR A 28 -9.68 5.17 11.55
C TYR A 28 -9.37 4.88 10.08
N GLU A 29 -10.10 5.53 9.17
CA GLU A 29 -9.92 5.35 7.72
C GLU A 29 -8.48 5.73 7.32
N PRO A 30 -7.68 4.76 6.84
CA PRO A 30 -6.32 5.06 6.45
C PRO A 30 -6.28 5.59 5.01
N VAL A 31 -5.45 6.60 4.77
CA VAL A 31 -4.96 6.90 3.43
C VAL A 31 -3.83 5.93 3.14
N VAL A 32 -3.94 5.19 2.02
CA VAL A 32 -2.94 4.21 1.61
C VAL A 32 -2.38 4.62 0.25
N GLU A 33 -1.06 4.69 0.13
CA GLU A 33 -0.35 5.16 -1.05
C GLU A 33 0.85 4.25 -1.33
N TRP A 34 1.13 4.01 -2.61
CA TRP A 34 2.43 3.50 -3.04
C TRP A 34 3.37 4.66 -3.35
N LYS A 35 4.63 4.55 -2.94
CA LYS A 35 5.71 5.49 -3.25
C LYS A 35 6.91 4.78 -3.84
N ASP A 36 7.60 5.42 -4.78
CA ASP A 36 8.93 5.01 -5.22
C ASP A 36 10.02 5.48 -4.23
N SER A 37 11.29 5.18 -4.52
CA SER A 37 12.39 5.56 -3.62
C SER A 37 12.65 7.06 -3.55
N ASP A 38 12.25 7.81 -4.59
CA ASP A 38 12.28 9.27 -4.62
C ASP A 38 11.12 9.91 -3.83
N GLY A 39 10.17 9.08 -3.36
CA GLY A 39 9.01 9.52 -2.58
C GLY A 39 7.82 9.97 -3.43
N ASN A 40 7.85 9.77 -4.74
CA ASN A 40 6.74 10.09 -5.64
C ASN A 40 5.58 9.11 -5.41
N ILE A 41 4.36 9.63 -5.36
CA ILE A 41 3.15 8.81 -5.23
C ILE A 41 2.84 8.16 -6.58
N LEU A 42 2.69 6.84 -6.57
CA LEU A 42 2.42 6.05 -7.76
C LEU A 42 0.92 5.93 -8.05
N PRO A 43 0.52 5.91 -9.33
CA PRO A 43 -0.85 5.60 -9.71
C PRO A 43 -1.21 4.21 -9.18
N SER A 44 -2.31 4.15 -8.45
CA SER A 44 -2.69 2.95 -7.69
C SER A 44 -4.21 2.73 -7.75
N LYS A 45 -4.62 1.47 -7.68
CA LYS A 45 -6.03 1.05 -7.66
C LYS A 45 -6.35 0.37 -6.33
N LYS A 46 -7.38 0.85 -5.65
CA LYS A 46 -7.96 0.13 -4.51
C LYS A 46 -8.72 -1.09 -5.03
N THR A 47 -8.35 -2.28 -4.57
CA THR A 47 -9.01 -3.55 -4.92
C THR A 47 -9.86 -4.10 -3.77
N LYS A 48 -9.57 -3.67 -2.54
CA LYS A 48 -10.44 -3.86 -1.37
C LYS A 48 -10.52 -2.53 -0.64
N ASP A 49 -11.74 -2.15 -0.29
CA ASP A 49 -12.03 -1.01 0.58
C ASP A 49 -13.26 -1.41 1.41
N SER A 50 -13.00 -2.07 2.54
CA SER A 50 -14.07 -2.60 3.39
C SER A 50 -13.94 -2.07 4.79
N LYS A 51 -15.09 -1.69 5.35
CA LYS A 51 -15.23 -1.31 6.75
C LYS A 51 -16.03 -2.39 7.47
N THR A 52 -15.41 -3.03 8.45
CA THR A 52 -16.11 -3.72 9.53
C THR A 52 -16.38 -2.72 10.65
N ASP A 53 -17.34 -2.99 11.55
CA ASP A 53 -17.83 -2.10 12.62
C ASP A 53 -16.88 -0.93 13.00
N ARG A 54 -15.65 -1.26 13.43
CA ARG A 54 -14.64 -0.28 13.87
C ARG A 54 -13.31 -0.33 13.11
N HIS A 55 -13.19 -1.15 12.07
CA HIS A 55 -11.90 -1.36 11.41
C HIS A 55 -12.01 -1.33 9.89
N TYR A 56 -11.02 -0.69 9.28
CA TYR A 56 -10.86 -0.57 7.84
C TYR A 56 -9.79 -1.56 7.36
N ASP A 57 -10.12 -2.26 6.29
CA ASP A 57 -9.20 -3.07 5.52
C ASP A 57 -9.12 -2.54 4.10
N ILE A 58 -7.90 -2.26 3.63
CA ILE A 58 -7.63 -1.72 2.30
C ILE A 58 -6.59 -2.59 1.61
N ASN A 59 -6.88 -2.95 0.36
CA ASN A 59 -5.89 -3.50 -0.57
C ASN A 59 -5.65 -2.49 -1.68
N LEU A 60 -4.39 -2.14 -1.90
CA LEU A 60 -3.96 -1.18 -2.92
C LEU A 60 -2.93 -1.82 -3.85
N GLN A 61 -3.21 -1.77 -5.15
CA GLN A 61 -2.34 -2.31 -6.18
C GLN A 61 -1.74 -1.21 -7.06
N THR A 62 -0.52 -1.43 -7.53
CA THR A 62 0.14 -0.58 -8.51
C THR A 62 0.99 -1.43 -9.46
N THR A 63 1.16 -0.98 -10.71
CA THR A 63 2.04 -1.62 -11.68
C THR A 63 3.32 -0.82 -11.78
N VAL A 64 4.45 -1.48 -11.59
CA VAL A 64 5.78 -0.86 -11.64
C VAL A 64 6.64 -1.50 -12.72
N THR A 65 7.47 -0.70 -13.38
CA THR A 65 8.33 -1.15 -14.49
C THR A 65 9.81 -0.97 -14.23
N LYS A 66 10.18 -0.26 -13.16
CA LYS A 66 11.56 0.05 -12.84
C LYS A 66 12.08 -0.85 -11.74
N THR A 67 13.39 -1.10 -11.79
CA THR A 67 14.13 -1.70 -10.68
C THR A 67 14.24 -0.67 -9.57
N ASP A 68 13.54 -0.85 -8.45
CA ASP A 68 13.50 0.13 -7.36
C ASP A 68 12.99 -0.47 -6.04
N ASN A 69 13.12 0.30 -4.96
CA ASN A 69 12.43 0.08 -3.71
C ASN A 69 11.09 0.83 -3.70
N TYR A 70 10.01 0.09 -3.52
CA TYR A 70 8.68 0.64 -3.43
C TYR A 70 8.16 0.56 -1.99
N SER A 71 7.53 1.63 -1.53
CA SER A 71 6.99 1.75 -0.17
C SER A 71 5.47 1.85 -0.22
N CYS A 72 4.77 0.96 0.46
CA CYS A 72 3.37 1.18 0.78
C CYS A 72 3.25 1.93 2.11
N VAL A 73 2.66 3.12 2.08
CA VAL A 73 2.49 4.00 3.24
C VAL A 73 1.02 4.03 3.63
N ALA A 74 0.73 3.79 4.92
CA ALA A 74 -0.59 3.86 5.50
C ALA A 74 -0.63 4.95 6.59
N THR A 75 -1.52 5.93 6.42
CA THR A 75 -1.62 7.11 7.29
C THR A 75 -3.02 7.25 7.88
N GLN A 76 -3.13 7.30 9.21
CA GLN A 76 -4.35 7.60 9.96
C GLN A 76 -4.25 9.01 10.54
N LYS A 77 -4.87 9.98 9.86
CA LYS A 77 -4.72 11.42 10.17
C LYS A 77 -5.28 11.77 11.56
N GLU A 78 -6.36 11.11 11.95
CA GLU A 78 -7.12 11.32 13.19
C GLU A 78 -6.28 11.09 14.44
N ILE A 79 -5.25 10.25 14.35
CA ILE A 79 -4.33 9.93 15.46
C ILE A 79 -2.87 10.23 15.10
N SER A 80 -2.63 10.95 14.00
CA SER A 80 -1.28 11.29 13.51
C SER A 80 -0.34 10.08 13.44
N HIS A 81 -0.86 8.91 13.06
CA HIS A 81 -0.10 7.67 12.98
C HIS A 81 0.19 7.33 11.52
N GLN A 82 1.44 7.05 11.21
CA GLN A 82 1.89 6.63 9.89
C GLN A 82 2.81 5.42 10.01
N ILE A 83 2.62 4.44 9.13
CA ILE A 83 3.46 3.24 9.08
C ILE A 83 3.60 2.79 7.63
N TYR A 84 4.70 2.10 7.31
CA TYR A 84 4.98 1.66 5.95
C TYR A 84 5.65 0.29 5.90
N ALA A 85 5.58 -0.33 4.73
CA ALA A 85 6.35 -1.51 4.38
C ALA A 85 6.99 -1.30 3.01
N THR A 86 8.19 -1.85 2.82
CA THR A 86 8.98 -1.70 1.60
C THR A 86 9.15 -3.04 0.90
N ILE A 87 9.25 -3.01 -0.43
CA ILE A 87 9.57 -4.16 -1.26
C ILE A 87 10.55 -3.75 -2.36
N TYR A 88 11.62 -4.50 -2.52
CA TYR A 88 12.54 -4.34 -3.64
C TYR A 88 12.03 -5.10 -4.85
N VAL A 89 12.07 -4.45 -6.00
CA VAL A 89 11.62 -5.00 -7.27
C VAL A 89 12.78 -4.93 -8.25
N GLU A 90 13.22 -6.09 -8.75
CA GLU A 90 14.33 -6.21 -9.73
C GLU A 90 13.90 -6.15 -11.19
#